data_AF-A0A0T7A811-F1
#
_entry.id   AF-A0A0T7A811-F1
#
_cell.length_a   1.000
_cell.length_b   1.000
_cell.length_c   1.000
_cell.angle_alpha   90.00
_cell.angle_beta   90.00
_cell.angle_gamma   90.00
#
_symmetry.space_group_name_H-M   'P 1'
#
loop_
_entity.id
_entity.type
_entity.pdbx_description
1 polymer ?
#
loop_
_entity_poly.entity_id
_entity_poly.type
_entity_poly.pdbx_seq_one_letter_code
_entity_poly.pdbx_strand_id
1 'polypeptide(L)'
;MTDIPVIHMDKRPIKSIWFEGENAGGYSIEPRLDGSTSKIVAYGENGQMAPVPFYAVFDQAGQIKARVPAQMVTVVYVEGDAA
;
A
#
# COMPACT_ATOMS: atom_id res chain seq x y z
N MET A 1 7.70 19.20 -15.62
CA MET A 1 6.66 18.31 -15.08
C MET A 1 7.37 17.36 -14.14
N THR A 2 7.07 17.42 -12.85
CA THR A 2 7.62 16.48 -11.88
C THR A 2 6.98 15.14 -12.18
N ASP A 3 7.77 14.22 -12.75
CA ASP A 3 7.36 12.84 -13.05
C ASP A 3 7.14 12.14 -11.70
N ILE A 4 5.96 12.33 -11.10
CA ILE A 4 5.56 11.56 -9.92
C ILE A 4 5.31 10.16 -10.47
N PRO A 5 6.12 9.15 -10.12
CA PRO A 5 5.91 7.80 -10.62
C PRO A 5 4.50 7.37 -10.25
N VAL A 6 3.78 6.78 -11.20
CA VAL A 6 2.49 6.15 -10.87
C VAL A 6 2.77 5.15 -9.75
N ILE A 7 1.98 5.14 -8.67
CA ILE A 7 2.37 4.46 -7.42
C ILE A 7 2.77 2.98 -7.56
N HIS A 8 2.28 2.29 -8.60
CA HIS A 8 2.60 0.89 -8.89
C HIS A 8 3.95 0.71 -9.62
N MET A 9 4.56 1.81 -10.08
CA MET A 9 5.92 1.87 -10.60
C MET A 9 6.93 2.20 -9.51
N ASP A 10 6.47 2.65 -8.34
CA ASP A 10 7.33 2.86 -7.16
C ASP A 10 7.73 1.51 -6.56
N LYS A 11 9.03 1.20 -6.68
CA LYS A 11 9.59 -0.05 -6.17
C LYS A 11 9.96 0.02 -4.69
N ARG A 12 9.79 1.17 -4.04
CA ARG A 12 10.16 1.32 -2.63
C ARG A 12 9.29 0.40 -1.77
N PRO A 13 9.90 -0.42 -0.90
CA PRO A 13 9.13 -1.29 -0.01
C PRO A 13 8.25 -0.44 0.92
N ILE A 14 6.98 -0.81 1.00
CA ILE A 14 5.98 -0.10 1.80
C ILE A 14 5.99 -0.68 3.22
N LYS A 15 6.18 0.20 4.21
CA LYS A 15 6.14 -0.14 5.63
C LYS A 15 4.71 -0.20 6.15
N SER A 16 3.92 0.84 5.88
CA SER A 16 2.53 0.90 6.30
C SER A 16 1.69 1.81 5.42
N ILE A 17 0.38 1.58 5.43
CA ILE A 17 -0.63 2.44 4.81
C ILE A 17 -1.68 2.83 5.83
N TRP A 18 -2.14 4.07 5.78
CA TRP A 18 -3.13 4.63 6.70
C TRP A 18 -4.20 5.36 5.91
N PHE A 19 -5.46 5.20 6.31
CA PHE A 19 -6.59 5.86 5.66
C PHE A 19 -7.50 6.50 6.71
N GLU A 20 -8.00 7.69 6.37
CA GLU A 20 -8.91 8.47 7.21
C GLU A 20 -10.37 8.08 6.94
N GLY A 21 -11.24 8.09 7.96
CA GLY A 21 -12.67 7.82 7.81
C GLY A 21 -13.34 7.26 9.06
N GLU A 22 -14.63 6.94 8.98
CA GLU A 22 -15.42 6.38 10.09
C GLU A 22 -14.91 4.98 10.53
N ASN A 23 -14.22 4.28 9.63
CA ASN A 23 -13.47 3.05 9.88
C ASN A 23 -11.94 3.30 9.86
N ALA A 24 -11.48 4.47 10.35
CA ALA A 24 -10.08 4.86 10.33
C ALA A 24 -9.16 3.74 10.82
N GLY A 25 -8.05 3.53 10.11
CA GLY A 25 -7.13 2.45 10.39
C GLY A 25 -5.96 2.42 9.42
N GLY A 26 -5.29 1.28 9.40
CA GLY A 26 -4.15 1.06 8.55
C GLY A 26 -3.66 -0.37 8.60
N TYR A 27 -2.71 -0.67 7.72
CA TYR A 27 -2.01 -1.94 7.67
C TYR A 27 -0.52 -1.67 7.76
N SER A 28 0.20 -2.48 8.52
CA SER A 28 1.64 -2.32 8.72
C SER A 28 2.33 -3.68 8.64
N ILE A 29 3.50 -3.75 8.00
CA ILE A 29 4.33 -4.95 8.07
C ILE A 29 5.03 -5.10 9.43
N GLU A 30 4.99 -4.08 10.28
CA GLU A 30 5.59 -4.15 11.61
C GLU A 30 4.70 -4.96 12.56
N PRO A 31 5.18 -6.11 13.10
CA PRO A 31 4.36 -6.99 13.92
C PRO A 31 3.81 -6.34 15.20
N ARG A 32 4.46 -5.27 15.68
CA ARG A 32 4.01 -4.50 16.85
C ARG A 32 2.76 -3.67 16.57
N LEU A 33 2.57 -3.26 15.33
CA LEU A 33 1.42 -2.47 14.89
C LEU A 33 0.35 -3.36 14.24
N ASP A 34 0.77 -4.35 13.47
CA ASP A 34 -0.09 -5.32 12.82
C ASP A 34 0.66 -6.65 12.62
N GLY A 35 0.38 -7.64 13.46
CA GLY A 35 0.97 -8.98 13.37
C GLY A 35 0.45 -9.84 12.21
N SER A 36 -0.57 -9.36 11.49
CA SER A 36 -1.28 -10.14 10.48
C SER A 36 -0.90 -9.76 9.05
N THR A 37 -0.10 -8.72 8.83
CA THR A 37 0.33 -8.29 7.49
C THR A 37 1.78 -8.71 7.23
N SER A 38 2.02 -9.35 6.09
CA SER A 38 3.38 -9.76 5.67
C SER A 38 4.01 -8.80 4.67
N LYS A 39 3.21 -8.25 3.75
CA LYS A 39 3.67 -7.30 2.72
C LYS A 39 2.52 -6.43 2.22
N ILE A 40 2.89 -5.25 1.73
CA ILE A 40 1.99 -4.30 1.06
C ILE A 40 2.59 -3.98 -0.29
N VAL A 41 1.79 -4.07 -1.36
CA VAL A 41 2.25 -3.85 -2.73
C VAL A 41 1.31 -2.89 -3.44
N ALA A 42 1.86 -1.83 -4.02
CA ALA A 42 1.12 -0.97 -4.94
C ALA A 42 0.96 -1.68 -6.29
N TYR A 43 -0.27 -1.72 -6.81
CA TYR A 43 -0.55 -2.29 -8.12
C TYR A 43 -1.61 -1.47 -8.85
N GLY A 44 -1.54 -1.48 -10.18
CA GLY A 44 -2.59 -0.93 -11.03
C GLY A 44 -3.61 -2.02 -11.31
N GLU A 45 -4.88 -1.77 -11.00
CA GLU A 45 -5.98 -2.61 -11.46
C GLU A 45 -6.69 -1.89 -12.61
N ASN A 46 -6.89 -2.59 -13.74
CA ASN A 46 -7.70 -2.05 -14.84
C ASN A 46 -9.16 -2.05 -14.39
N GLY A 47 -9.64 -0.89 -13.94
CA GLY A 47 -11.08 -0.66 -13.75
C GLY A 47 -11.82 -0.56 -15.10
N GLN A 48 -13.13 -0.30 -15.06
CA GLN A 48 -13.95 -0.24 -16.27
C GLN A 48 -13.63 0.94 -17.22
N MET A 49 -12.84 1.94 -16.81
CA MET A 49 -12.51 3.11 -17.64
C MET A 49 -11.08 3.68 -17.50
N ALA A 50 -10.32 3.32 -16.46
CA ALA A 50 -8.93 3.73 -16.28
C ALA A 50 -8.20 2.78 -15.29
N PRO A 51 -6.86 2.66 -15.36
CA PRO A 51 -6.09 2.00 -14.31
C PRO A 51 -6.24 2.78 -13.00
N VAL A 52 -6.88 2.16 -12.00
CA VAL A 52 -7.02 2.74 -10.67
C VAL A 52 -5.91 2.16 -9.80
N PRO A 53 -5.10 3.02 -9.14
CA PRO A 53 -4.06 2.56 -8.22
C PRO A 53 -4.66 1.99 -6.93
N PHE A 54 -4.21 0.79 -6.53
CA PHE A 54 -4.58 0.12 -5.29
C PHE A 54 -3.34 -0.35 -4.52
N TYR A 55 -3.50 -0.53 -3.21
CA TYR A 55 -2.57 -1.26 -2.36
C TYR A 55 -3.16 -2.64 -2.02
N ALA A 56 -2.48 -3.70 -2.43
CA ALA A 56 -2.77 -5.05 -1.99
C ALA A 56 -2.04 -5.31 -0.66
N VAL A 57 -2.80 -5.71 0.35
CA VAL A 57 -2.28 -6.11 1.66
C VAL A 57 -2.35 -7.62 1.78
N PHE A 58 -1.21 -8.23 2.09
CA PHE A 58 -1.09 -9.68 2.17
C PHE A 58 -0.99 -10.16 3.61
N ASP A 59 -1.59 -11.31 3.89
CA ASP A 59 -1.44 -12.01 5.16
C ASP A 59 -0.13 -12.80 5.26
N GLN A 60 0.13 -13.42 6.41
CA GLN A 60 1.31 -14.27 6.63
C GLN A 60 1.36 -15.53 5.74
N ALA A 61 0.23 -15.94 5.15
CA ALA A 61 0.16 -17.04 4.18
C ALA A 61 0.41 -16.56 2.73
N GLY A 62 0.60 -15.26 2.52
CA GLY A 62 0.81 -14.66 1.20
C GLY A 62 -0.49 -14.46 0.40
N GLN A 63 -1.65 -14.52 1.03
CA GLN A 63 -2.95 -14.24 0.40
C GLN A 63 -3.33 -12.77 0.57
N ILE A 64 -4.04 -12.22 -0.42
CA ILE A 64 -4.56 -10.84 -0.32
C ILE A 64 -5.72 -10.83 0.67
N LYS A 65 -5.54 -10.15 1.81
CA LYS A 65 -6.61 -9.97 2.80
C LYS A 65 -7.34 -8.64 2.66
N ALA A 66 -6.71 -7.64 2.03
CA ALA A 66 -7.35 -6.35 1.76
C ALA A 66 -6.83 -5.70 0.47
N ARG A 67 -7.71 -4.93 -0.18
CA ARG A 67 -7.40 -4.05 -1.31
C ARG A 67 -7.82 -2.64 -0.93
N VAL A 68 -6.89 -1.70 -0.88
CA VAL A 68 -7.15 -0.33 -0.44
C VAL A 68 -6.98 0.63 -1.63
N PRO A 69 -8.00 1.43 -2.00
CA PRO A 69 -7.85 2.45 -3.04
C PRO A 69 -6.81 3.49 -2.66
N ALA A 70 -5.91 3.85 -3.56
CA ALA A 70 -4.80 4.77 -3.23
C ALA A 70 -5.21 6.23 -3.05
N GLN A 71 -6.46 6.59 -3.38
CA GLN A 71 -6.93 7.98 -3.44
C GLN A 71 -6.99 8.69 -2.08
N MET A 72 -7.07 7.94 -0.98
CA MET A 72 -7.22 8.49 0.38
C MET A 72 -6.28 7.80 1.38
N VAL A 73 -5.09 7.41 0.93
CA VAL A 73 -4.12 6.63 1.72
C VAL A 73 -2.83 7.40 1.90
N THR A 74 -2.39 7.54 3.14
CA THR A 74 -1.04 7.95 3.51
C THR A 74 -0.12 6.72 3.53
N VAL A 75 0.96 6.77 2.78
CA VAL A 75 1.93 5.67 2.68
C VAL A 75 3.20 6.02 3.45
N VAL A 76 3.65 5.10 4.28
CA VAL A 76 4.96 5.14 4.91
C VAL A 76 5.82 4.06 4.26
N TYR A 77 6.96 4.45 3.70
CA TYR A 77 7.94 3.52 3.14
C TYR A 77 8.87 3.00 4.22
N VAL A 78 9.50 1.85 3.98
CA VAL A 78 10.59 1.37 4.85
C VAL A 78 11.76 2.32 4.71
N GLU A 79 12.36 2.74 5.83
CA GLU A 79 13.58 3.55 5.79
C GLU A 79 14.77 2.67 5.34
N GLY A 80 15.43 3.10 4.25
CA GLY A 80 16.54 2.41 3.55
C GLY A 80 16.10 2.03 2.12
N ASP A 81 16.57 2.65 1.05
CA ASP A 81 17.93 3.07 0.72
C ASP A 81 17.87 4.43 -0.02
N ALA A 82 18.19 5.52 0.66
CA ALA A 82 18.61 6.74 -0.02
C ALA A 82 20.14 6.63 -0.17
N ALA A 83 20.56 5.95 -1.23
CA ALA A 83 21.94 6.02 -1.71
C ALA A 83 22.14 7.27 -2.57
#